data_AF-A0A9W3A8N3-F1
#
_entry.id   AF-A0A9W3A8N3-F1
#
_cell.length_a   1.000
_cell.length_b   1.000
_cell.length_c   1.000
_cell.angle_alpha   90.00
_cell.angle_beta   90.00
_cell.angle_gamma   90.00
#
_symmetry.space_group_name_H-M   'P 1'
#
loop_
_entity.id
_entity.type
_entity.pdbx_description
1 polymer ?
#
loop_
_entity_poly.entity_id
_entity_poly.type
_entity_poly.pdbx_seq_one_letter_code
_entity_poly.pdbx_strand_id
1 'polypeptide(L)'
;METRLTLTAQFISDGRALGYDGERLERYVAEQKVEYERAKKEEFERETARLEREERLKKEAKAEEERLRKDAQAEEKVRLEREERLRREAKAEEERLRREAKAEEERLRREAKAEEERLRREAKVDEAARHERRRRLGVRNTRGGRREMLESSSREKMNWSWHGLKRSRRQRQVQW
;
A
#
# COMPACT_ATOMS: atom_id res chain seq x y z
N MET A 1 -66.98 -38.67 -33.12
CA MET A 1 -66.73 -38.87 -34.56
C MET A 1 -67.68 -38.02 -35.42
N GLU A 2 -68.01 -36.79 -35.02
CA GLU A 2 -69.14 -36.04 -35.61
C GLU A 2 -68.73 -34.92 -36.58
N THR A 3 -67.45 -34.59 -36.68
CA THR A 3 -66.98 -33.42 -37.45
C THR A 3 -66.93 -33.64 -38.96
N ARG A 4 -66.81 -34.88 -39.44
CA ARG A 4 -66.72 -35.15 -40.88
C ARG A 4 -68.06 -34.99 -41.58
N LEU A 5 -69.16 -35.41 -40.94
CA LEU A 5 -70.52 -35.30 -41.49
C LEU A 5 -70.95 -33.84 -41.63
N THR A 6 -70.61 -32.99 -40.66
CA THR A 6 -70.91 -31.55 -40.69
C THR A 6 -70.09 -30.81 -41.74
N LEU A 7 -68.79 -31.13 -41.88
CA LEU A 7 -67.92 -30.50 -42.87
C LEU A 7 -68.36 -30.79 -44.31
N THR A 8 -68.75 -32.04 -44.61
CA THR A 8 -69.33 -32.37 -45.92
C THR A 8 -70.64 -31.66 -46.19
N ALA A 9 -71.52 -31.55 -45.18
CA ALA A 9 -72.79 -30.85 -45.32
C ALA A 9 -72.57 -29.35 -45.58
N GLN A 10 -71.56 -28.75 -44.94
CA GLN A 10 -71.12 -27.38 -45.19
C GLN A 10 -70.67 -27.18 -46.64
N PHE A 11 -69.76 -28.03 -47.13
CA PHE A 11 -69.27 -27.94 -48.52
C PHE A 11 -70.36 -28.16 -49.57
N ILE A 12 -71.32 -29.06 -49.30
CA ILE A 12 -72.48 -29.28 -50.17
C ILE A 12 -73.39 -28.03 -50.19
N SER A 13 -73.59 -27.40 -49.03
CA SER A 13 -74.37 -26.16 -48.91
C SER A 13 -73.70 -24.99 -49.65
N ASP A 14 -72.40 -24.80 -49.44
CA ASP A 14 -71.63 -23.73 -50.07
C ASP A 14 -71.55 -23.91 -51.59
N GLY A 15 -71.33 -25.14 -52.05
CA GLY A 15 -71.32 -25.44 -53.48
C GLY A 15 -72.68 -25.19 -54.16
N ARG A 16 -73.79 -25.53 -53.48
CA ARG A 16 -75.14 -25.22 -53.99
C ARG A 16 -75.42 -23.71 -54.00
N ALA A 17 -74.94 -22.96 -53.00
CA ALA A 17 -75.07 -21.50 -52.97
C ALA A 17 -74.29 -20.80 -54.09
N LEU A 18 -73.20 -21.41 -54.57
CA LEU A 18 -72.43 -20.98 -55.74
C LEU A 18 -73.04 -21.42 -57.08
N GLY A 19 -74.19 -22.12 -57.05
CA GLY A 19 -74.89 -22.60 -58.24
C GLY A 19 -74.31 -23.88 -58.83
N TYR A 20 -73.49 -24.65 -58.08
CA TYR A 20 -73.01 -25.95 -58.51
C TYR A 20 -74.04 -27.06 -58.20
N ASP A 21 -74.30 -27.86 -59.22
CA ASP A 21 -75.23 -28.99 -59.21
C ASP A 21 -74.62 -30.21 -59.92
N GLY A 22 -75.19 -31.39 -59.65
CA GLY A 22 -74.74 -32.68 -60.23
C GLY A 22 -73.23 -32.92 -60.08
N GLU A 23 -72.57 -33.24 -61.20
CA GLU A 23 -71.13 -33.56 -61.25
C GLU A 23 -70.23 -32.37 -60.84
N ARG A 24 -70.66 -31.12 -61.06
CA ARG A 24 -69.88 -29.94 -60.65
C ARG A 24 -69.82 -29.80 -59.13
N LEU A 25 -70.93 -30.09 -58.45
CA LEU A 25 -71.00 -30.08 -56.99
C LEU A 25 -70.12 -31.18 -56.38
N GLU A 26 -70.11 -32.37 -56.99
CA GLU A 26 -69.27 -33.48 -56.54
C GLU A 26 -67.77 -33.15 -56.65
N ARG A 27 -67.35 -32.53 -57.76
CA ARG A 27 -65.96 -32.06 -57.93
C ARG A 27 -65.59 -31.00 -56.90
N TYR A 28 -66.45 -30.01 -56.68
CA TYR A 28 -66.22 -28.96 -55.67
C TYR A 28 -66.03 -29.55 -54.27
N VAL A 29 -66.92 -30.45 -53.85
CA VAL A 29 -66.83 -31.09 -52.52
C VAL A 29 -65.58 -31.97 -52.41
N ALA A 30 -65.17 -32.64 -53.49
CA ALA A 30 -63.94 -33.43 -53.52
C ALA A 30 -62.68 -32.55 -53.41
N GLU A 31 -62.62 -31.45 -54.15
CA GLU A 31 -61.53 -30.47 -54.10
C GLU A 31 -61.42 -29.83 -52.70
N GLN A 32 -62.53 -29.38 -52.12
CA GLN A 32 -62.54 -28.78 -50.79
C GLN A 32 -62.10 -29.75 -49.69
N LYS A 33 -62.42 -31.05 -49.81
CA LYS A 33 -61.91 -32.06 -48.90
C LYS A 33 -60.39 -32.23 -49.00
N VAL A 34 -59.87 -32.24 -50.22
CA VAL A 34 -58.42 -32.36 -50.46
C VAL A 34 -57.68 -31.14 -49.91
N GLU A 35 -58.21 -29.93 -50.16
CA GLU A 35 -57.65 -28.69 -49.62
C GLU A 35 -57.69 -28.68 -48.09
N TYR A 36 -58.80 -29.10 -47.48
CA TYR A 36 -58.93 -29.19 -46.02
C TYR A 36 -57.91 -30.16 -45.40
N GLU A 37 -57.79 -31.38 -45.93
CA GLU A 37 -56.81 -32.36 -45.40
C GLU A 37 -55.37 -31.91 -45.67
N ARG A 38 -55.10 -31.20 -46.77
CA ARG A 38 -53.78 -30.60 -47.05
C ARG A 38 -53.45 -29.48 -46.08
N ALA A 39 -54.38 -28.55 -45.84
CA ALA A 39 -54.21 -27.46 -44.89
C ALA A 39 -54.00 -27.99 -43.46
N LYS A 40 -54.77 -29.01 -43.06
CA LYS A 40 -54.61 -29.66 -41.76
C LYS A 40 -53.26 -30.34 -41.61
N LYS A 41 -52.77 -31.01 -42.66
CA LYS A 41 -51.44 -31.62 -42.67
C LYS A 41 -50.35 -30.56 -42.57
N GLU A 42 -50.50 -29.46 -43.32
CA GLU A 42 -49.54 -28.35 -43.30
C GLU A 42 -49.49 -27.65 -41.93
N GLU A 43 -50.63 -27.44 -41.26
CA GLU A 43 -50.62 -26.91 -39.89
C GLU A 43 -49.89 -27.83 -38.92
N PHE A 44 -50.12 -29.14 -38.99
CA PHE A 44 -49.42 -30.10 -38.15
C PHE A 44 -47.90 -30.09 -38.41
N GLU A 45 -47.47 -30.01 -39.67
CA GLU A 45 -46.05 -29.89 -40.04
C GLU A 45 -45.45 -28.56 -39.55
N ARG A 46 -46.20 -27.46 -39.61
CA ARG A 46 -45.76 -26.17 -39.07
C ARG A 46 -45.62 -26.20 -37.54
N GLU A 47 -46.54 -26.85 -36.85
CA GLU A 47 -46.53 -26.94 -35.40
C GLU A 47 -45.38 -27.85 -34.90
N THR A 48 -45.16 -28.98 -35.56
CA THR A 48 -44.01 -29.84 -35.28
C THR A 48 -42.68 -29.12 -35.54
N ALA A 49 -42.54 -28.42 -36.67
CA ALA A 49 -41.35 -27.61 -36.96
C ALA A 49 -41.14 -26.49 -35.93
N ARG A 50 -42.22 -25.89 -35.41
CA ARG A 50 -42.16 -24.88 -34.35
C ARG A 50 -41.65 -25.49 -33.03
N LEU A 51 -42.18 -26.65 -32.64
CA LEU A 51 -41.76 -27.35 -31.43
C LEU A 51 -40.30 -27.79 -31.50
N GLU A 52 -39.87 -28.35 -32.64
CA GLU A 52 -38.47 -28.71 -32.85
C GLU A 52 -37.54 -27.49 -32.76
N ARG A 53 -37.95 -26.36 -33.36
CA ARG A 53 -37.19 -25.10 -33.26
C ARG A 53 -37.10 -24.61 -31.82
N GLU A 54 -38.19 -24.69 -31.06
CA GLU A 54 -38.21 -24.30 -29.65
C GLU A 54 -37.30 -25.21 -28.81
N GLU A 55 -37.30 -26.51 -29.05
CA GLU A 55 -36.37 -27.42 -28.37
C GLU A 55 -34.91 -27.10 -28.69
N ARG A 56 -34.60 -26.79 -29.95
CA ARG A 56 -33.23 -26.40 -30.34
C ARG A 56 -32.79 -25.13 -29.64
N LEU A 57 -33.66 -24.11 -29.58
CA LEU A 57 -33.38 -22.87 -28.86
C LEU A 57 -33.19 -23.12 -27.35
N LYS A 58 -33.99 -24.00 -26.73
CA LYS A 58 -33.81 -24.38 -25.32
C LYS A 58 -32.46 -25.06 -25.08
N LYS A 59 -32.02 -25.94 -25.98
CA LYS A 59 -30.71 -26.61 -25.88
C LYS A 59 -29.57 -25.61 -26.04
N GLU A 60 -29.69 -24.69 -27.00
CA GLU A 60 -28.70 -23.64 -27.26
C GLU A 60 -28.59 -22.68 -26.07
N ALA A 61 -29.72 -22.19 -25.55
CA ALA A 61 -29.75 -21.33 -24.37
C ALA A 61 -29.11 -21.98 -23.13
N LYS A 62 -29.40 -23.27 -22.88
CA LYS A 62 -28.76 -24.02 -21.78
C LYS A 62 -27.26 -24.16 -21.98
N ALA A 63 -26.82 -24.43 -23.20
CA ALA A 63 -25.40 -24.53 -23.51
C ALA A 63 -24.69 -23.18 -23.33
N GLU A 64 -25.32 -22.09 -23.75
CA GLU A 64 -24.79 -20.73 -23.56
C GLU A 64 -24.71 -20.36 -22.06
N GLU A 65 -25.76 -20.65 -21.28
CA GLU A 65 -25.76 -20.43 -19.84
C GLU A 65 -24.64 -21.21 -19.15
N GLU A 66 -24.42 -22.47 -19.53
CA GLU A 66 -23.34 -23.29 -18.98
C GLU A 66 -21.95 -22.71 -19.32
N ARG A 67 -21.77 -22.19 -20.54
CA ARG A 67 -20.53 -21.54 -20.96
C ARG A 67 -20.29 -20.27 -20.16
N LEU A 68 -21.28 -19.39 -20.05
CA LEU A 68 -21.20 -18.16 -19.26
C LEU A 68 -20.88 -18.46 -17.80
N ARG A 69 -21.46 -19.51 -17.23
CA ARG A 69 -21.17 -19.94 -15.85
C ARG A 69 -19.72 -20.41 -15.69
N LYS A 70 -19.18 -21.17 -16.64
CA LYS A 70 -17.78 -21.61 -16.62
C LYS A 70 -16.82 -20.43 -16.76
N ASP A 71 -17.13 -19.51 -17.66
CA ASP A 71 -16.31 -18.31 -17.90
C ASP A 71 -16.30 -17.42 -16.63
N ALA A 72 -17.47 -17.18 -16.03
CA ALA A 72 -17.56 -16.43 -14.77
C ALA A 72 -16.77 -17.09 -13.63
N GLN A 73 -16.82 -18.42 -13.50
CA GLN A 73 -16.03 -19.14 -12.51
C GLN A 73 -14.52 -19.06 -12.78
N ALA A 74 -14.10 -19.06 -14.04
CA ALA A 74 -12.70 -18.90 -14.39
C ALA A 74 -12.20 -17.49 -14.05
N GLU A 75 -12.98 -16.45 -14.39
CA GLU A 75 -12.67 -15.07 -14.03
C GLU A 75 -12.61 -14.85 -12.52
N GLU A 76 -13.55 -15.43 -11.76
CA GLU A 76 -13.55 -15.36 -10.30
C GLU A 76 -12.29 -16.00 -9.71
N LYS A 77 -11.89 -17.19 -10.19
CA LYS A 77 -10.66 -17.85 -9.76
C LYS A 77 -9.43 -16.99 -10.02
N VAL A 78 -9.29 -16.44 -11.22
CA VAL A 78 -8.17 -15.57 -11.58
C VAL A 78 -8.14 -14.32 -10.69
N ARG A 79 -9.31 -13.73 -10.40
CA ARG A 79 -9.42 -12.59 -9.50
C ARG A 79 -8.96 -12.94 -8.08
N LEU A 80 -9.41 -14.07 -7.54
CA LEU A 80 -9.04 -14.53 -6.19
C LEU A 80 -7.54 -14.83 -6.09
N GLU A 81 -6.96 -15.51 -7.08
CA GLU A 81 -5.52 -15.75 -7.12
C GLU A 81 -4.71 -14.46 -7.16
N ARG A 82 -5.16 -13.47 -7.95
CA ARG A 82 -4.52 -12.16 -8.03
C ARG A 82 -4.60 -11.42 -6.68
N GLU A 83 -5.77 -11.46 -6.04
CA GLU A 83 -5.96 -10.84 -4.72
C GLU A 83 -5.09 -11.51 -3.66
N GLU A 84 -5.02 -12.84 -3.65
CA GLU A 84 -4.17 -13.57 -2.72
C GLU A 84 -2.69 -13.23 -2.93
N ARG A 85 -2.24 -13.16 -4.19
CA ARG A 85 -0.88 -12.77 -4.52
C ARG A 85 -0.57 -11.36 -4.02
N LEU A 86 -1.44 -10.38 -4.28
CA LEU A 86 -1.27 -9.01 -3.80
C LEU A 86 -1.21 -8.96 -2.26
N ARG A 87 -2.05 -9.74 -1.58
CA ARG A 87 -2.03 -9.82 -0.12
C ARG A 87 -0.72 -10.41 0.41
N ARG A 88 -0.15 -11.42 -0.27
CA ARG A 88 1.15 -11.99 0.09
C ARG A 88 2.28 -11.00 -0.15
N GLU A 89 2.27 -10.29 -1.29
CA GLU A 89 3.25 -9.25 -1.62
C GLU A 89 3.21 -8.12 -0.59
N ALA A 90 2.02 -7.62 -0.23
CA ALA A 90 1.86 -6.56 0.78
C ALA A 90 2.40 -6.98 2.15
N LYS A 91 2.13 -8.22 2.60
CA LYS A 91 2.67 -8.73 3.87
C LYS A 91 4.20 -8.84 3.84
N ALA A 92 4.76 -9.30 2.72
CA ALA A 92 6.21 -9.41 2.57
C ALA A 92 6.87 -8.02 2.58
N GLU A 93 6.26 -7.04 1.93
CA GLU A 93 6.72 -5.64 1.95
C GLU A 93 6.65 -5.05 3.36
N GLU A 94 5.53 -5.23 4.07
CA GLU A 94 5.38 -4.79 5.46
C GLU A 94 6.47 -5.40 6.36
N GLU A 95 6.75 -6.70 6.23
CA GLU A 95 7.79 -7.35 7.01
C GLU A 95 9.19 -6.80 6.67
N ARG A 96 9.48 -6.53 5.40
CA ARG A 96 10.74 -5.91 4.97
C ARG A 96 10.91 -4.53 5.58
N LEU A 97 9.89 -3.67 5.48
CA LEU A 97 9.92 -2.33 6.06
C LEU A 97 10.11 -2.38 7.58
N ARG A 98 9.44 -3.32 8.27
CA ARG A 98 9.61 -3.50 9.71
C ARG A 98 11.04 -3.92 10.09
N ARG A 99 11.68 -4.78 9.30
CA ARG A 99 13.07 -5.19 9.52
C ARG A 99 14.04 -4.03 9.26
N GLU A 100 13.79 -3.26 8.21
CA GLU A 100 14.58 -2.09 7.85
C GLU A 100 14.52 -1.02 8.95
N ALA A 101 13.32 -0.68 9.41
CA ALA A 101 13.13 0.28 10.50
C ALA A 101 13.85 -0.15 11.79
N LYS A 102 13.80 -1.43 12.15
CA LYS A 102 14.54 -1.96 13.32
C LYS A 102 16.05 -1.87 13.14
N ALA A 103 16.55 -2.16 11.95
CA ALA A 103 17.97 -2.06 11.65
C ALA A 103 18.45 -0.60 11.71
N GLU A 104 17.65 0.33 11.20
CA GLU A 104 17.91 1.77 11.28
C GLU A 104 17.91 2.26 12.73
N GLU A 105 16.91 1.88 13.53
CA GLU A 105 16.84 2.20 14.96
C GLU A 105 18.08 1.70 15.71
N GLU A 106 18.52 0.48 15.44
CA GLU A 106 19.72 -0.06 16.06
C GLU A 106 20.99 0.70 15.65
N ARG A 107 21.10 1.09 14.38
CA ARG A 107 22.22 1.91 13.89
C ARG A 107 22.27 3.26 14.58
N LEU A 108 21.15 3.97 14.64
CA LEU A 108 21.04 5.26 15.32
C LEU A 108 21.38 5.15 16.81
N ARG A 109 20.93 4.08 17.47
CA ARG A 109 21.26 3.83 18.88
C ARG A 109 22.75 3.60 19.11
N ARG A 110 23.42 2.88 18.20
CA ARG A 110 24.88 2.66 18.28
C ARG A 110 25.65 3.95 18.04
N GLU A 111 25.21 4.75 17.07
CA GLU A 111 25.80 6.06 16.75
C GLU A 111 25.70 7.02 17.93
N ALA A 112 24.50 7.15 18.53
CA ALA A 112 24.28 7.98 19.71
C ALA A 112 25.17 7.57 20.89
N LYS A 113 25.32 6.27 21.15
CA LYS A 113 26.23 5.77 22.20
C LYS A 113 27.69 6.10 21.93
N ALA A 114 28.13 5.96 20.67
CA ALA A 114 29.49 6.30 20.28
C ALA A 114 29.75 7.80 20.44
N GLU A 115 28.79 8.65 20.07
CA GLU A 115 28.87 10.09 20.25
C GLU A 115 28.91 10.48 21.74
N GLU A 116 28.05 9.89 22.56
CA GLU A 116 28.05 10.11 24.02
C GLU A 116 29.42 9.74 24.63
N GLU A 117 30.01 8.61 24.22
CA GLU A 117 31.32 8.20 24.71
C GLU A 117 32.43 9.18 24.28
N ARG A 118 32.38 9.66 23.03
CA ARG A 118 33.32 10.67 22.53
C ARG A 118 33.22 11.96 23.33
N LEU A 119 32.02 12.48 23.54
CA LEU A 119 31.78 13.68 24.34
C LEU A 119 32.27 13.49 25.78
N ARG A 120 32.03 12.32 26.39
CA ARG A 120 32.52 12.02 27.74
C ARG A 120 34.04 12.00 27.82
N ARG A 121 34.72 11.45 26.81
CA ARG A 121 36.20 11.45 26.74
C ARG A 121 36.72 12.87 26.55
N GLU A 122 36.11 13.65 25.67
CA GLU A 122 36.48 15.06 25.45
C GLU A 122 36.31 15.90 26.71
N ALA A 123 35.19 15.75 27.42
CA ALA A 123 34.95 16.42 28.69
C ALA A 123 36.02 16.08 29.74
N LYS A 124 36.43 14.81 29.86
CA LYS A 124 37.51 14.39 30.76
C LYS A 124 38.85 15.01 30.38
N VAL A 125 39.16 15.10 29.09
CA VAL A 125 40.39 15.73 28.60
C VAL A 125 40.38 17.22 28.91
N ASP A 126 39.27 17.93 28.67
CA ASP A 126 39.17 19.34 29.00
C ASP A 126 39.23 19.59 30.52
N GLU A 127 38.58 18.75 31.33
CA GLU A 127 38.68 18.82 32.79
C GLU A 127 40.13 18.61 33.28
N ALA A 128 40.82 17.60 32.74
CA ALA A 128 42.23 17.37 33.05
C ALA A 128 43.10 18.56 32.64
N ALA A 129 42.88 19.14 31.47
CA ALA A 129 43.58 20.34 31.00
C ALA A 129 43.29 21.56 31.89
N ARG A 130 42.05 21.76 32.33
CA ARG A 130 41.67 22.80 33.30
C ARG A 130 42.35 22.59 34.64
N HIS A 131 42.38 21.36 35.15
CA HIS A 131 43.05 21.02 36.40
C HIS A 131 44.56 21.26 36.32
N GLU A 132 45.20 20.87 35.21
CA GLU A 132 46.62 21.13 34.98
C GLU A 132 46.91 22.64 34.89
N ARG A 133 46.10 23.40 34.14
CA ARG A 133 46.19 24.88 34.10
C ARG A 133 46.09 25.48 35.50
N ARG A 134 45.13 25.02 36.32
CA ARG A 134 44.98 25.45 37.71
C ARG A 134 46.22 25.12 38.56
N ARG A 135 46.77 23.90 38.45
CA ARG A 135 48.01 23.52 39.15
C ARG A 135 49.19 24.41 38.73
N ARG A 136 49.37 24.64 37.42
CA ARG A 136 50.44 25.52 36.90
C ARG A 136 50.31 26.95 37.43
N LEU A 137 49.10 27.51 37.49
CA LEU A 137 48.85 28.84 38.06
C LEU A 137 49.09 28.88 39.58
N GLY A 138 48.68 27.85 40.33
CA GLY A 138 48.98 27.75 41.77
C GLY A 138 50.47 27.67 42.08
N VAL A 139 51.25 26.91 41.29
CA VAL A 139 52.71 26.87 41.41
C VAL A 139 53.35 28.21 41.02
N ARG A 140 52.79 28.91 40.02
CA ARG A 140 53.27 30.24 39.62
C ARG A 140 53.01 31.29 40.72
N ASN A 141 51.84 31.27 41.36
CA ASN A 141 51.52 32.16 42.49
C ASN A 141 52.41 31.90 43.71
N THR A 142 52.74 30.65 44.03
CA THR A 142 53.63 30.33 45.16
C THR A 142 55.09 30.72 44.89
N ARG A 143 55.58 30.57 43.65
CA ARG A 143 56.92 31.04 43.25
C ARG A 143 56.98 32.58 43.17
N GLY A 144 55.94 33.21 42.61
CA GLY A 144 55.79 34.67 42.56
C GLY A 144 55.77 35.28 43.96
N GLY A 145 54.92 34.76 44.86
CA GLY A 145 54.83 35.23 46.24
C GLY A 145 56.10 35.03 47.06
N ARG A 146 56.82 33.92 46.89
CA ARG A 146 58.15 33.74 47.53
C ARG A 146 59.19 34.70 46.96
N ARG A 147 59.19 34.93 45.65
CA ARG A 147 60.10 35.89 45.02
C ARG A 147 59.80 37.32 45.47
N GLU A 148 58.53 37.71 45.54
CA GLU A 148 58.10 39.02 46.04
C GLU A 148 58.42 39.18 47.53
N MET A 149 58.29 38.15 48.37
CA MET A 149 58.75 38.19 49.76
C MET A 149 60.27 38.39 49.86
N LEU A 150 61.05 37.67 49.06
CA LEU A 150 62.50 37.81 49.04
C LEU A 150 62.96 39.17 48.50
N GLU A 151 62.28 39.69 47.47
CA GLU A 151 62.53 41.02 46.92
C GLU A 151 62.11 42.12 47.91
N SER A 152 60.99 41.95 48.61
CA SER A 152 60.53 42.86 49.68
C SER A 152 61.52 42.87 50.84
N SER A 153 61.94 41.69 51.32
CA SER A 153 62.92 41.56 52.39
C SER A 153 64.30 42.11 51.98
N SER A 154 64.70 41.94 50.72
CA SER A 154 65.95 42.52 50.20
C SER A 154 65.87 44.04 50.09
N ARG A 155 64.73 44.59 49.63
CA ARG A 155 64.48 46.05 49.63
C ARG A 155 64.49 46.61 51.05
N GLU A 156 63.91 45.89 52.00
CA GLU A 156 63.90 46.28 53.41
C GLU A 156 65.32 46.29 54.01
N LYS A 157 66.11 45.23 53.77
CA LYS A 157 67.53 45.17 54.17
C LYS A 157 68.37 46.28 53.53
N MET A 158 68.16 46.57 52.25
CA MET A 158 68.83 47.69 51.57
C MET A 158 68.42 49.04 52.18
N ASN A 159 67.15 49.22 52.55
CA ASN A 159 66.68 50.45 53.19
C ASN A 159 67.28 50.65 54.59
N TRP A 160 67.41 49.57 55.38
CA TRP A 160 68.12 49.58 56.66
C TRP A 160 69.61 49.86 56.50
N SER A 161 70.27 49.27 55.49
CA SER A 161 71.67 49.56 55.15
C SER A 161 71.86 51.03 54.75
N TRP A 162 70.96 51.59 53.95
CA TRP A 162 71.01 52.98 53.51
C TRP A 162 70.80 53.95 54.70
N HIS A 163 69.89 53.63 55.62
CA HIS A 163 69.71 54.40 56.86
C HIS A 163 70.89 54.26 57.83
N GLY A 164 71.52 53.08 57.91
CA GLY A 164 72.77 52.86 58.64
C GLY A 164 73.95 53.66 58.06
N LEU A 165 74.06 53.72 56.73
CA LEU A 165 75.06 54.52 56.02
C LEU A 165 74.84 56.02 56.22
N LYS A 166 73.57 56.48 56.25
CA LYS A 166 73.21 57.86 56.60
C LYS A 166 73.55 58.20 58.06
N ARG A 167 73.34 57.29 59.01
CA ARG A 167 73.77 57.48 60.41
C ARG A 167 75.30 57.52 60.54
N SER A 168 76.03 56.68 59.79
CA SER A 168 77.50 56.68 59.79
C SER A 168 78.12 57.90 59.09
N ARG A 169 77.45 58.48 58.08
CA ARG A 169 77.87 59.77 57.48
C ARG A 169 77.60 60.97 58.39
N ARG A 170 76.55 60.94 59.24
CA ARG A 170 76.33 61.98 60.26
C ARG A 170 77.32 61.93 61.42
N GLN A 171 77.90 60.77 61.74
CA GLN A 171 78.93 60.64 62.78
C GLN A 171 80.35 61.05 62.34
N ARG A 172 80.60 61.24 61.04
CA ARG A 172 81.88 61.73 60.51
C ARG A 172 81.93 63.23 60.19
N GLN A 173 80.90 63.98 60.56
CA GLN A 173 80.85 65.45 60.42
C GLN A 173 80.94 66.20 61.75
N VAL A 174 81.36 65.53 62.83
CA VAL A 174 81.64 66.15 64.15
C VAL A 174 83.08 65.80 64.56
N GLN A 175 84.03 66.20 63.72
CA GLN A 175 85.44 66.38 64.07
C GLN A 175 86.00 67.41 63.11
N TRP A 176 85.75 68.69 63.40
CA TRP A 176 86.57 69.86 63.10
C TRP A 176 86.12 70.95 64.07
#